data_AF-A0A5K1FZN4-F1
#
_entry.id   AF-A0A5K1FZN4-F1
#
_cell.length_a   1.000
_cell.length_b   1.000
_cell.length_c   1.000
_cell.angle_alpha   90.00
_cell.angle_beta   90.00
_cell.angle_gamma   90.00
#
_symmetry.space_group_name_H-M   'P 1'
#
loop_
_entity.id
_entity.type
_entity.pdbx_description
1 polymer ?
#
loop_
_entity_poly.entity_id
_entity_poly.type
_entity_poly.pdbx_seq_one_letter_code
_entity_poly.pdbx_strand_id
1 'polypeptide(L)'
;VKKNGISVFLMPAGMLGTLLSLIDVLPLFSNSGWGQNANLEFLKKHMGATFEKRPQPWITNIRPEDVHSGDFLAVSKIRGRWGGFETLEKWVTGAFAGHTAVCLKDEQGNLWVGESGHENEK
;
A
#
# COMPACT_ATOMS: atom_id res chain seq x y z
N VAL A 1 -16.47 23.73 -2.41
CA VAL A 1 -17.63 22.82 -2.50
C VAL A 1 -18.51 23.01 -1.28
N LYS A 2 -19.68 23.64 -1.47
CA LYS A 2 -20.86 23.80 -0.58
C LYS A 2 -21.51 25.19 -0.77
N LYS A 3 -21.96 25.45 -2.00
CA LYS A 3 -23.11 26.33 -2.29
C LYS A 3 -23.89 25.62 -3.41
N ASN A 4 -25.16 25.31 -3.16
CA ASN A 4 -26.12 24.72 -4.12
C ASN A 4 -25.91 23.24 -4.54
N GLY A 5 -25.20 22.43 -3.78
CA GLY A 5 -25.07 20.98 -4.08
C GLY A 5 -24.23 20.64 -5.31
N ILE A 6 -23.55 21.60 -5.91
CA ILE A 6 -22.64 21.38 -7.04
C ILE A 6 -21.21 21.20 -6.52
N SER A 7 -20.62 20.06 -6.86
CA SER A 7 -19.20 19.78 -6.66
C SER A 7 -18.45 20.11 -7.95
N VAL A 8 -17.68 21.20 -7.93
CA VAL A 8 -16.77 21.57 -9.02
C VAL A 8 -15.43 20.90 -8.76
N PHE A 9 -15.07 19.95 -9.61
CA PHE A 9 -13.75 19.34 -9.62
C PHE A 9 -12.90 20.06 -10.66
N LEU A 10 -11.87 20.76 -10.22
CA LEU A 10 -10.86 21.28 -11.13
C LEU A 10 -9.98 20.11 -11.56
N MET A 11 -10.01 19.77 -12.84
CA MET A 11 -9.07 18.83 -13.45
C MET A 11 -7.96 19.65 -14.12
N PRO A 12 -6.86 19.98 -13.43
CA PRO A 12 -5.82 20.86 -13.96
C PRO A 12 -5.13 20.27 -15.20
N ALA A 13 -5.18 18.95 -15.37
CA ALA A 13 -4.67 18.24 -16.55
C ALA A 13 -5.66 18.25 -17.76
N GLY A 14 -6.86 18.80 -17.59
CA GLY A 14 -7.96 18.71 -18.58
C GLY A 14 -8.49 17.27 -18.76
N MET A 15 -9.52 17.11 -19.60
CA MET A 15 -10.14 15.79 -19.86
C MET A 15 -9.14 14.79 -20.45
N LEU A 16 -8.30 15.23 -21.38
CA LEU A 16 -7.30 14.38 -22.03
C LEU A 16 -6.24 13.92 -21.02
N GLY A 17 -5.71 14.82 -20.20
CA GLY A 17 -4.73 14.46 -19.18
C GLY A 17 -5.31 13.49 -18.15
N THR A 18 -6.57 13.68 -17.73
CA THR A 18 -7.26 12.72 -16.86
C THR A 18 -7.39 11.34 -17.51
N LEU A 19 -7.75 11.26 -18.80
CA LEU A 19 -7.82 9.99 -19.52
C LEU A 19 -6.45 9.30 -19.61
N LEU A 20 -5.38 10.05 -19.87
CA LEU A 20 -4.01 9.54 -19.90
C LEU A 20 -3.58 9.02 -18.51
N SER A 21 -3.94 9.70 -17.43
CA SER A 21 -3.65 9.24 -16.06
C SER A 21 -4.32 7.90 -15.73
N LEU A 22 -5.49 7.61 -16.29
CA LEU A 22 -6.14 6.30 -16.09
C LEU A 22 -5.31 5.15 -16.67
N ILE A 23 -4.53 5.38 -17.74
CA ILE A 23 -3.65 4.37 -18.33
C ILE A 23 -2.57 3.95 -17.33
N ASP A 24 -2.05 4.89 -16.53
CA ASP A 24 -1.03 4.63 -15.51
C ASP A 24 -1.62 3.95 -14.26
N VAL A 25 -2.88 4.26 -13.93
CA VAL A 25 -3.50 3.89 -12.65
C VAL A 25 -4.32 2.60 -12.72
N LEU A 26 -5.07 2.35 -13.78
CA LEU A 26 -5.93 1.16 -13.90
C LEU A 26 -5.16 -0.18 -13.81
N PRO A 27 -3.96 -0.33 -14.42
CA PRO A 27 -3.17 -1.56 -14.31
C PRO A 27 -2.82 -1.95 -12.87
N LEU A 28 -2.66 -0.95 -11.98
CA LEU A 28 -2.19 -1.14 -10.60
C LEU A 28 -3.10 -2.08 -9.79
N PHE A 29 -4.38 -2.12 -10.12
CA PHE A 29 -5.38 -2.91 -9.39
C PHE A 29 -5.52 -4.35 -9.90
N SER A 30 -4.80 -4.73 -10.96
CA SER A 30 -4.85 -6.09 -11.50
C SER A 30 -4.17 -7.10 -10.55
N ASN A 31 -4.87 -8.19 -10.23
CA ASN A 31 -4.30 -9.28 -9.43
C ASN A 31 -3.49 -10.29 -10.27
N SER A 32 -2.64 -9.79 -11.15
CA SER A 32 -1.81 -10.58 -12.07
C SER A 32 -0.33 -10.21 -11.93
N GLY A 33 0.56 -10.99 -12.55
CA GLY A 33 1.97 -10.62 -12.66
C GLY A 33 2.19 -9.31 -13.45
N TRP A 34 1.32 -9.05 -14.44
CA TRP A 34 1.31 -7.77 -15.15
C TRP A 34 0.96 -6.61 -14.23
N GLY A 35 -0.06 -6.76 -13.39
CA GLY A 35 -0.41 -5.75 -12.37
C GLY A 35 0.72 -5.53 -11.37
N GLN A 36 1.37 -6.59 -10.91
CA GLN A 36 2.55 -6.47 -10.05
C GLN A 36 3.68 -5.68 -10.71
N ASN A 37 4.01 -5.98 -11.98
CA ASN A 37 5.03 -5.23 -12.71
C ASN A 37 4.61 -3.78 -12.95
N ALA A 38 3.33 -3.51 -13.23
CA ALA A 38 2.82 -2.15 -13.37
C ALA A 38 3.01 -1.34 -12.08
N ASN A 39 2.77 -1.93 -10.90
CA ASN A 39 3.03 -1.28 -9.62
C ASN A 39 4.52 -0.94 -9.43
N LEU A 40 5.42 -1.88 -9.77
CA LEU A 40 6.87 -1.66 -9.69
C LEU A 40 7.33 -0.52 -10.62
N GLU A 41 6.88 -0.54 -11.88
CA GLU A 41 7.24 0.49 -12.85
C GLU A 41 6.62 1.86 -12.51
N PHE A 42 5.41 1.88 -11.94
CA PHE A 42 4.80 3.11 -11.44
C PHE A 42 5.64 3.77 -10.35
N LEU A 43 6.05 3.00 -9.33
CA LEU A 43 6.89 3.50 -8.24
C LEU A 43 8.25 3.96 -8.75
N LYS A 44 8.84 3.23 -9.71
CA LYS A 44 10.10 3.62 -10.35
C LYS A 44 9.96 4.93 -11.13
N LYS A 45 8.91 5.07 -11.93
CA LYS A 45 8.65 6.23 -12.78
C LYS A 45 8.31 7.49 -11.98
N HIS A 46 7.45 7.36 -10.96
CA HIS A 46 6.89 8.51 -10.25
C HIS A 46 7.59 8.84 -8.94
N MET A 47 8.29 7.88 -8.33
CA MET A 47 9.05 8.10 -7.10
C MET A 47 10.56 7.92 -7.27
N GLY A 48 11.04 7.38 -8.40
CA GLY A 48 12.44 6.97 -8.53
C GLY A 48 12.81 5.78 -7.65
N ALA A 49 11.84 5.04 -7.12
CA ALA A 49 12.06 3.96 -6.15
C ALA A 49 12.12 2.59 -6.84
N THR A 50 13.10 1.76 -6.48
CA THR A 50 13.26 0.39 -7.00
C THR A 50 13.06 -0.64 -5.89
N PHE A 51 12.22 -1.65 -6.16
CA PHE A 51 11.97 -2.75 -5.24
C PHE A 51 12.59 -4.03 -5.80
N GLU A 52 13.72 -4.43 -5.22
CA GLU A 52 14.44 -5.62 -5.65
C GLU A 52 14.01 -6.85 -4.87
N LYS A 53 13.89 -7.96 -5.58
CA LYS A 53 13.50 -9.23 -4.99
C LYS A 53 14.67 -9.81 -4.20
N ARG A 54 14.49 -10.00 -2.89
CA ARG A 54 15.51 -10.59 -2.03
C ARG A 54 15.89 -12.03 -2.45
N PRO A 55 17.15 -12.46 -2.27
CA PRO A 55 17.54 -13.87 -2.44
C PRO A 55 16.70 -14.81 -1.55
N GLN A 56 16.51 -16.04 -2.00
CA GLN A 56 15.80 -17.06 -1.22
C GLN A 56 16.70 -17.64 -0.11
N PRO A 57 16.12 -18.12 1.00
CA PRO A 57 14.68 -18.27 1.27
C PRO A 57 13.99 -16.97 1.72
N TRP A 58 12.69 -16.83 1.39
CA TRP A 58 11.88 -15.68 1.86
C TRP A 58 11.27 -15.87 3.24
N ILE A 59 11.84 -16.75 4.04
CA ILE A 59 11.41 -16.99 5.41
C ILE A 59 12.33 -16.19 6.33
N THR A 60 11.75 -15.53 7.31
CA THR A 60 12.48 -15.02 8.47
C THR A 60 11.80 -15.59 9.69
N ASN A 61 12.55 -16.19 10.61
CA ASN A 61 11.99 -16.73 11.83
C ASN A 61 12.00 -15.61 12.87
N ILE A 62 10.83 -15.16 13.30
CA ILE A 62 10.67 -14.16 14.36
C ILE A 62 10.18 -14.91 15.59
N ARG A 63 11.00 -14.93 16.64
CA ARG A 63 10.61 -15.60 17.87
C ARG A 63 9.70 -14.67 18.69
N PRO A 64 8.53 -15.11 19.17
CA PRO A 64 7.61 -14.25 19.91
C PRO A 64 8.22 -13.60 21.16
N GLU A 65 9.22 -14.22 21.77
CA GLU A 65 9.97 -13.67 22.90
C GLU A 65 10.77 -12.41 22.56
N ASP A 66 11.26 -12.28 21.32
CA ASP A 66 12.06 -11.14 20.87
C ASP A 66 11.21 -9.91 20.51
N VAL A 67 9.88 -10.10 20.37
CA VAL A 67 8.94 -9.03 20.02
C VAL A 67 8.48 -8.29 21.27
N HIS A 68 8.52 -6.97 21.23
CA HIS A 68 8.08 -6.10 22.32
C HIS A 68 6.78 -5.36 21.95
N SER A 69 5.97 -5.04 22.96
CA SER A 69 4.82 -4.15 22.74
C SER A 69 5.33 -2.80 22.21
N GLY A 70 4.78 -2.37 21.08
CA GLY A 70 5.23 -1.18 20.36
C GLY A 70 6.15 -1.46 19.18
N ASP A 71 6.60 -2.70 18.98
CA ASP A 71 7.33 -3.07 17.77
C ASP A 71 6.46 -2.82 16.53
N PHE A 72 7.06 -2.16 15.54
CA PHE A 72 6.36 -1.65 14.37
C PHE A 72 6.59 -2.54 13.15
N LEU A 73 5.50 -2.95 12.51
CA LEU A 73 5.53 -3.69 11.25
C LEU A 73 5.18 -2.75 10.11
N ALA A 74 6.04 -2.71 9.10
CA ALA A 74 5.81 -1.95 7.87
C ALA A 74 5.87 -2.91 6.67
N VAL A 75 4.79 -2.95 5.89
CA VAL A 75 4.63 -3.86 4.75
C VAL A 75 4.34 -3.07 3.50
N SER A 76 4.84 -3.57 2.36
CA SER A 76 4.61 -2.98 1.04
C SER A 76 4.03 -4.04 0.12
N LYS A 77 2.71 -4.01 -0.07
CA LYS A 77 2.04 -4.85 -1.05
C LYS A 77 2.18 -4.22 -2.43
N ILE A 78 2.39 -5.07 -3.42
CA ILE A 78 2.69 -4.66 -4.80
C ILE A 78 1.68 -5.28 -5.79
N ARG A 79 0.83 -6.21 -5.36
CA ARG A 79 -0.07 -6.95 -6.26
C ARG A 79 -1.53 -6.92 -5.80
N GLY A 80 -2.43 -6.88 -6.78
CA GLY A 80 -3.87 -6.94 -6.58
C GLY A 80 -4.46 -5.61 -6.10
N ARG A 81 -5.76 -5.61 -5.81
CA ARG A 81 -6.51 -4.40 -5.46
C ARG A 81 -5.83 -3.56 -4.37
N TRP A 82 -5.45 -4.20 -3.26
CA TRP A 82 -4.77 -3.51 -2.16
C TRP A 82 -3.34 -3.08 -2.51
N GLY A 83 -2.61 -3.84 -3.32
CA GLY A 83 -1.32 -3.41 -3.84
C GLY A 83 -1.40 -2.13 -4.67
N GLY A 84 -2.46 -1.98 -5.46
CA GLY A 84 -2.72 -0.74 -6.21
C GLY A 84 -2.98 0.46 -5.31
N PHE A 85 -3.81 0.30 -4.26
CA PHE A 85 -4.04 1.37 -3.27
C PHE A 85 -2.76 1.75 -2.55
N GLU A 86 -2.03 0.75 -2.01
CA GLU A 86 -0.77 0.96 -1.31
C GLU A 86 0.28 1.63 -2.21
N THR A 87 0.34 1.32 -3.51
CA THR A 87 1.21 2.01 -4.48
C THR A 87 0.88 3.48 -4.63
N LEU A 88 -0.40 3.84 -4.71
CA LEU A 88 -0.81 5.23 -4.78
C LEU A 88 -0.55 5.97 -3.46
N GLU A 89 -0.77 5.31 -2.32
CA GLU A 89 -0.46 5.85 -0.99
C GLU A 89 1.04 6.13 -0.84
N LYS A 90 1.89 5.17 -1.21
CA LYS A 90 3.36 5.34 -1.25
C LYS A 90 3.76 6.54 -2.10
N TRP A 91 3.17 6.68 -3.29
CA TRP A 91 3.47 7.81 -4.17
C TRP A 91 3.07 9.17 -3.57
N VAL A 92 1.85 9.28 -3.04
CA VAL A 92 1.35 10.56 -2.51
C VAL A 92 2.05 10.96 -1.21
N THR A 93 2.48 9.99 -0.40
CA THR A 93 3.12 10.25 0.90
C THR A 93 4.65 10.29 0.83
N GLY A 94 5.26 9.76 -0.23
CA GLY A 94 6.70 9.53 -0.30
C GLY A 94 7.19 8.33 0.54
N ALA A 95 6.28 7.52 1.09
CA ALA A 95 6.63 6.35 1.89
C ALA A 95 7.01 5.12 1.04
N PHE A 96 7.74 4.18 1.62
CA PHE A 96 8.09 2.90 0.96
C PHE A 96 7.21 1.72 1.40
N ALA A 97 6.46 1.88 2.50
CA ALA A 97 5.46 0.95 3.00
C ALA A 97 4.06 1.50 2.71
N GLY A 98 3.13 0.61 2.38
CA GLY A 98 1.72 0.95 2.16
C GLY A 98 0.82 0.56 3.34
N HIS A 99 1.29 -0.34 4.20
CA HIS A 99 0.53 -0.78 5.37
C HIS A 99 1.40 -0.88 6.60
N THR A 100 0.82 -0.57 7.75
CA THR A 100 1.53 -0.54 9.03
C THR A 100 0.70 -1.18 10.12
N ALA A 101 1.36 -1.88 11.03
CA ALA A 101 0.74 -2.49 12.20
C ALA A 101 1.68 -2.40 13.41
N VAL A 102 1.13 -2.60 14.61
CA VAL A 102 1.90 -2.61 15.86
C VAL A 102 1.73 -3.94 16.58
N CYS A 103 2.83 -4.49 17.07
CA CYS A 103 2.80 -5.67 17.93
C CYS A 103 2.46 -5.27 19.37
N LEU A 104 1.62 -6.05 20.03
CA LEU A 104 1.20 -5.83 21.42
C LEU A 104 1.23 -7.16 22.18
N LYS A 105 1.69 -7.14 23.43
CA LYS A 105 1.55 -8.24 24.37
C LYS A 105 0.48 -7.92 25.40
N ASP A 106 -0.43 -8.87 25.64
CA ASP A 106 -1.38 -8.78 26.74
C ASP A 106 -0.73 -9.13 28.09
N GLU A 107 -1.50 -9.03 29.18
CA GLU A 107 -1.04 -9.33 30.54
C GLU A 107 -0.62 -10.81 30.73
N GLN A 108 -1.11 -11.71 29.87
CA GLN A 108 -0.77 -13.13 29.88
C GLN A 108 0.46 -13.43 29.00
N GLY A 109 1.00 -12.42 28.30
CA GLY A 109 2.15 -12.55 27.41
C GLY A 109 1.82 -13.04 26.01
N ASN A 110 0.52 -13.14 25.63
CA ASN A 110 0.16 -13.49 24.26
C ASN A 110 0.47 -12.34 23.31
N LEU A 111 0.94 -12.67 22.11
CA LEU A 111 1.31 -11.69 21.09
C LEU A 111 0.14 -11.43 20.14
N TRP A 112 -0.17 -10.15 19.96
CA TRP A 112 -1.23 -9.62 19.12
C TRP A 112 -0.66 -8.63 18.10
N VAL A 113 -1.35 -8.48 16.97
CA VAL A 113 -1.07 -7.46 15.95
C VAL A 113 -2.25 -6.51 15.88
N GLY A 114 -2.03 -5.27 16.30
CA GLY A 114 -3.00 -4.18 16.15
C GLY A 114 -2.82 -3.51 14.80
N GLU A 115 -3.84 -3.58 13.95
CA GLU A 115 -3.86 -2.91 12.65
C GLU A 115 -5.23 -2.32 12.33
N SER A 116 -5.27 -1.38 11.40
CA SER A 116 -6.52 -0.90 10.81
C SER A 116 -6.71 -1.60 9.46
N GLY A 117 -7.74 -2.42 9.35
CA GLY A 117 -8.00 -3.25 8.16
C GLY A 117 -9.49 -3.56 7.98
N HIS A 118 -9.82 -4.28 6.92
CA HIS A 118 -11.20 -4.74 6.71
C HIS A 118 -11.59 -5.71 7.83
N GLU A 119 -12.73 -5.48 8.49
CA GLU A 119 -13.27 -6.39 9.49
C GLU A 119 -13.42 -7.82 8.91
N ASN A 120 -13.14 -8.81 9.76
CA ASN A 120 -13.27 -10.22 9.40
C ASN A 120 -14.74 -10.67 9.27
N GLU A 121 -15.72 -9.84 9.65
CA GLU A 121 -17.16 -10.18 9.62
C GLU A 121 -18.02 -9.10 8.93
N LYS A 122 -19.05 -9.59 8.23
CA LYS A 122 -20.22 -8.84 7.73
C LYS A 122 -21.45 -9.35 8.46
#